data_AF-A0A1B8TUA1-F1
#
_entry.id   AF-A0A1B8TUA1-F1
#
_cell.length_a   1.000
_cell.length_b   1.000
_cell.length_c   1.000
_cell.angle_alpha   90.00
_cell.angle_beta   90.00
_cell.angle_gamma   90.00
#
_symmetry.space_group_name_H-M   'P 1'
#
loop_
_entity.id
_entity.type
_entity.pdbx_description
1 polymer ?
#
loop_
_entity_poly.entity_id
_entity_poly.type
_entity_poly.pdbx_seq_one_letter_code
_entity_poly.pdbx_strand_id
1 'polypeptide(L)'
;MFLENTVNHTEQFGWIEVICGSMFSGKTEELIRRLKRAQFAKQSVEIFKPAVDTRYDDEEVVSHNDNRIRSTPVPVSSNIRLLANNVDVVGIDEAQFFDDEIVAVCNDLANRGIRVIVAGLDMDFKGNPFGPMPALMATAEYVTKVHAVCTHTGNLAHYSFRKAQNDKLVMLGETQEYEPLSRAAYFKANKKKQEEIALTKQNIESKIIDSELGSEIQK
;
A
#
# COMPACT_ATOMS: atom_id res chain seq x y z
N MET A 1 5.85 -22.17 -8.75
CA MET A 1 6.68 -21.05 -9.23
C MET A 1 7.97 -21.67 -9.70
N PHE A 2 8.29 -21.58 -11.00
CA PHE A 2 9.58 -22.04 -11.52
C PHE A 2 10.60 -20.96 -11.17
N LEU A 3 11.47 -21.26 -10.21
CA LEU A 3 12.68 -20.46 -9.97
C LEU A 3 13.74 -21.04 -10.91
N GLU A 4 13.85 -20.47 -12.10
CA GLU A 4 15.02 -20.74 -12.93
C GLU A 4 16.22 -20.10 -12.22
N ASN A 5 17.09 -20.93 -11.65
CA ASN A 5 18.33 -20.46 -11.05
C ASN A 5 19.18 -19.83 -12.15
N THR A 6 19.48 -18.55 -12.04
CA THR A 6 20.50 -17.91 -12.87
C THR A 6 21.87 -18.51 -12.48
N VAL A 7 22.37 -19.41 -13.33
CA VAL A 7 23.55 -20.26 -13.11
C VAL A 7 24.89 -19.49 -13.21
N ASN A 8 24.87 -18.16 -13.38
CA ASN A 8 26.08 -17.40 -13.69
C ASN A 8 26.64 -16.68 -12.47
N HIS A 9 27.65 -17.27 -11.82
CA HIS A 9 28.27 -16.76 -10.59
C HIS A 9 29.22 -15.56 -10.81
N THR A 10 29.44 -15.13 -12.06
CA THR A 10 30.42 -14.09 -12.43
C THR A 10 29.81 -12.69 -12.56
N GLU A 11 28.49 -12.57 -12.68
CA GLU A 11 27.79 -11.28 -12.75
C GLU A 11 26.87 -11.18 -11.53
N GLN A 12 27.30 -10.46 -10.49
CA GLN A 12 26.49 -10.24 -9.29
C GLN A 12 25.65 -8.98 -9.46
N PHE A 13 24.47 -9.12 -10.05
CA PHE A 13 23.41 -8.12 -9.98
C PHE A 13 22.49 -8.39 -8.79
N GLY A 14 21.91 -7.31 -8.28
CA GLY A 14 20.81 -7.36 -7.33
C GLY A 14 19.50 -7.64 -8.05
N TRP A 15 18.40 -7.56 -7.32
CA TRP A 15 17.06 -7.75 -7.89
C TRP A 15 16.03 -7.03 -7.04
N ILE A 16 14.85 -6.84 -7.62
CA ILE A 16 13.70 -6.20 -7.01
C ILE A 16 12.64 -7.27 -6.71
N GLU A 17 12.17 -7.25 -5.47
CA GLU A 17 11.02 -8.03 -5.00
C GLU A 17 9.89 -7.07 -4.63
N VAL A 18 8.73 -7.20 -5.25
CA VAL A 18 7.53 -6.43 -4.89
C VAL A 18 6.56 -7.31 -4.12
N ILE A 19 6.16 -6.85 -2.93
CA ILE A 19 5.10 -7.43 -2.09
C ILE A 19 3.90 -6.48 -2.16
N CYS A 20 2.84 -6.90 -2.83
CA CYS A 20 1.68 -6.05 -3.05
C CYS A 20 0.36 -6.69 -2.62
N GLY A 21 -0.70 -5.89 -2.52
CA GLY A 21 -2.04 -6.34 -2.16
C GLY A 21 -2.82 -5.30 -1.37
N SER A 22 -4.03 -5.65 -0.95
CA SER A 22 -4.92 -4.75 -0.19
C SER A 22 -4.35 -4.38 1.19
N MET A 23 -5.05 -3.52 1.93
CA MET A 23 -4.83 -3.40 3.36
C MET A 23 -5.10 -4.75 4.07
N PHE A 24 -4.49 -4.95 5.23
CA PHE A 24 -4.65 -6.13 6.11
C PHE A 24 -4.16 -7.48 5.52
N SER A 25 -3.45 -7.46 4.40
CA SER A 25 -2.96 -8.68 3.74
C SER A 25 -1.58 -9.15 4.23
N GLY A 26 -0.99 -8.48 5.23
CA GLY A 26 0.31 -8.84 5.78
C GLY A 26 1.53 -8.39 4.95
N LYS A 27 1.40 -7.35 4.10
CA LYS A 27 2.52 -6.83 3.29
C LYS A 27 3.76 -6.50 4.12
N THR A 28 3.60 -5.67 5.14
CA THR A 28 4.73 -5.28 5.99
C THR A 28 5.25 -6.44 6.83
N GLU A 29 4.39 -7.37 7.25
CA GLU A 29 4.83 -8.58 7.93
C GLU A 29 5.73 -9.43 7.02
N GLU A 30 5.36 -9.61 5.75
CA GLU A 30 6.16 -10.32 4.77
C GLU A 30 7.47 -9.58 4.46
N LEU A 31 7.45 -8.24 4.34
CA LEU A 31 8.66 -7.42 4.19
C LEU A 31 9.62 -7.66 5.35
N ILE A 32 9.15 -7.48 6.60
CA ILE A 32 9.95 -7.69 7.81
C ILE A 32 10.48 -9.11 7.87
N ARG A 33 9.67 -10.11 7.53
CA ARG A 33 10.09 -11.52 7.52
C ARG A 33 11.27 -11.73 6.56
N ARG A 34 11.25 -11.14 5.36
CA ARG A 34 12.35 -11.25 4.39
C ARG A 34 13.60 -10.50 4.85
N LEU A 35 13.45 -9.30 5.43
CA LEU A 35 14.56 -8.52 5.98
C LEU A 35 15.23 -9.24 7.15
N LYS A 36 14.47 -9.84 8.07
CA LYS A 36 15.03 -10.64 9.18
C LYS A 36 15.85 -11.82 8.69
N ARG A 37 15.38 -12.52 7.65
CA ARG A 37 16.15 -13.62 7.06
C ARG A 37 17.51 -13.14 6.52
N ALA A 38 17.57 -11.93 5.95
CA ALA A 38 18.83 -11.32 5.53
C ALA A 38 19.73 -10.98 6.73
N GLN A 39 19.18 -10.41 7.80
CA GLN A 39 19.93 -10.14 9.04
C GLN A 39 20.48 -11.43 9.68
N PHE A 40 19.70 -12.51 9.71
CA PHE A 40 20.17 -13.83 10.18
C PHE A 40 21.33 -14.37 9.33
N ALA A 41 21.35 -14.05 8.04
CA ALA A 41 22.47 -14.33 7.14
C ALA A 41 23.63 -13.32 7.27
N LYS A 42 23.58 -12.42 8.27
CA LYS A 42 24.57 -11.36 8.55
C LYS A 42 24.71 -10.32 7.43
N GLN A 43 23.68 -10.15 6.61
CA GLN A 43 23.63 -9.11 5.59
C GLN A 43 23.30 -7.76 6.23
N SER A 44 23.89 -6.68 5.73
CA SER A 44 23.53 -5.31 6.14
C SER A 44 22.19 -4.91 5.51
N VAL A 45 21.27 -4.42 6.35
CA VAL A 45 19.87 -4.16 5.98
C VAL A 45 19.47 -2.77 6.41
N GLU A 46 18.85 -2.02 5.49
CA GLU A 46 18.18 -0.74 5.78
C GLU A 46 16.72 -0.80 5.33
N ILE A 47 15.83 -0.08 6.01
CA ILE A 47 14.42 0.04 5.63
C ILE A 47 13.99 1.49 5.59
N PHE A 48 13.28 1.88 4.53
CA PHE A 48 12.80 3.23 4.28
C PHE A 48 11.28 3.25 4.22
N LYS A 49 10.69 4.34 4.72
CA LYS A 49 9.25 4.64 4.61
C LYS A 49 9.05 6.09 4.14
N PRO A 50 7.97 6.42 3.42
CA PRO A 50 7.71 7.79 3.02
C PRO A 50 7.32 8.63 4.25
N ALA A 51 7.86 9.85 4.35
CA ALA A 51 7.63 10.72 5.51
C ALA A 51 6.16 11.15 5.66
N VAL A 52 5.36 11.08 4.59
CA VAL A 52 3.92 11.34 4.65
C VAL A 52 3.17 10.28 5.45
N ASP A 53 3.74 9.09 5.65
CA ASP A 53 3.11 8.05 6.45
C ASP A 53 3.44 8.19 7.95
N THR A 54 2.62 8.98 8.64
CA THR A 54 2.71 9.24 10.08
C THR A 54 1.77 8.33 10.92
N ARG A 55 1.20 7.26 10.34
CA ARG A 55 0.27 6.36 11.08
C ARG A 55 0.93 5.61 12.22
N TYR A 56 2.24 5.44 12.13
CA TYR A 56 3.10 4.86 13.15
C TYR A 56 4.18 5.90 13.44
N ASP A 57 4.39 6.19 14.74
CA ASP A 57 5.26 7.21 15.32
C ASP A 57 6.57 7.42 14.53
N ASP A 58 7.12 8.64 14.58
CA ASP A 58 8.22 9.13 13.73
C ASP A 58 9.51 8.26 13.76
N GLU A 59 9.68 7.40 14.78
CA GLU A 59 10.82 6.48 14.89
C GLU A 59 10.46 5.01 15.20
N GLU A 60 9.18 4.70 15.36
CA GLU A 60 8.74 3.40 15.85
C GLU A 60 8.13 2.56 14.72
N VAL A 61 9.01 1.72 14.16
CA VAL A 61 8.78 0.28 14.11
C VAL A 61 7.40 -0.13 13.62
N VAL A 62 7.36 -0.63 12.39
CA VAL A 62 6.23 -1.45 11.98
C VAL A 62 6.31 -2.77 12.74
N SER A 63 5.49 -2.95 13.77
CA SER A 63 5.17 -4.29 14.27
C SER A 63 3.92 -4.29 15.14
N HIS A 64 3.02 -5.23 14.83
CA HIS A 64 1.98 -5.66 15.76
C HIS A 64 2.46 -6.69 16.79
N ASN A 65 3.75 -7.09 16.81
CA ASN A 65 4.35 -8.04 17.78
C ASN A 65 5.87 -7.86 17.93
N ASP A 66 6.40 -7.46 19.10
CA ASP A 66 7.76 -7.60 19.71
C ASP A 66 9.06 -7.70 18.86
N ASN A 67 9.05 -7.34 17.58
CA ASN A 67 10.00 -7.90 16.63
C ASN A 67 10.41 -6.84 15.60
N ARG A 68 11.14 -5.83 16.10
CA ARG A 68 11.23 -4.47 15.55
C ARG A 68 12.47 -4.28 14.64
N ILE A 69 12.28 -3.74 13.44
CA ILE A 69 13.37 -3.20 12.58
C ILE A 69 13.14 -1.69 12.46
N ARG A 70 14.16 -0.86 12.74
CA ARG A 70 14.06 0.60 12.64
C ARG A 70 13.94 1.00 11.17
N SER A 71 12.92 1.79 10.83
CA SER A 71 12.73 2.37 9.50
C SER A 71 13.08 3.84 9.46
N THR A 72 13.79 4.25 8.42
CA THR A 72 14.18 5.64 8.18
C THR A 72 13.12 6.35 7.34
N PRO A 73 12.39 7.34 7.88
CA PRO A 73 11.47 8.14 7.08
C PRO A 73 12.23 9.03 6.10
N VAL A 74 11.76 9.09 4.85
CA VAL A 74 12.35 9.89 3.78
C VAL A 74 11.29 10.74 3.07
N PRO A 75 11.56 12.03 2.80
CA PRO A 75 10.58 12.93 2.19
C PRO A 75 10.38 12.67 0.69
N VAL A 76 11.40 12.19 -0.01
CA VAL A 76 11.41 11.91 -1.46
C VAL A 76 12.22 10.66 -1.75
N SER A 77 11.92 9.97 -2.86
CA SER A 77 12.54 8.68 -3.19
C SER A 77 14.05 8.79 -3.43
N SER A 78 14.52 9.90 -4.01
CA SER A 78 15.94 10.15 -4.32
C SER A 78 16.85 10.12 -3.09
N ASN A 79 16.33 10.46 -1.90
CA ASN A 79 17.09 10.38 -0.64
C ASN A 79 17.54 8.95 -0.31
N ILE A 80 16.79 7.94 -0.74
CA ILE A 80 17.14 6.53 -0.50
C ILE A 80 18.50 6.21 -1.12
N ARG A 81 18.82 6.77 -2.31
CA ARG A 81 20.12 6.55 -2.98
C ARG A 81 21.29 7.02 -2.13
N LEU A 82 21.10 8.12 -1.40
CA LEU A 82 22.12 8.75 -0.57
C LEU A 82 22.31 8.02 0.75
N LEU A 83 21.23 7.43 1.28
CA LEU A 83 21.22 6.75 2.56
C LEU A 83 21.58 5.25 2.44
N ALA A 84 21.26 4.62 1.31
CA ALA A 84 21.55 3.22 1.02
C ALA A 84 23.02 3.01 0.54
N ASN A 85 23.97 3.32 1.42
CA ASN A 85 25.39 3.08 1.19
C ASN A 85 25.87 1.86 1.98
N ASN A 86 26.67 0.99 1.34
CA ASN A 86 27.24 -0.23 1.96
C ASN A 86 26.21 -1.17 2.58
N VAL A 87 25.05 -1.29 1.95
CA VAL A 87 23.96 -2.19 2.34
C VAL A 87 23.81 -3.33 1.34
N ASP A 88 23.55 -4.53 1.84
CA ASP A 88 23.28 -5.71 1.01
C ASP A 88 21.80 -5.77 0.60
N VAL A 89 20.90 -5.31 1.48
CA VAL A 89 19.45 -5.38 1.29
C VAL A 89 18.76 -4.07 1.70
N VAL A 90 17.86 -3.59 0.86
CA VAL A 90 17.03 -2.41 1.12
C VAL A 90 15.56 -2.81 1.15
N GLY A 91 14.89 -2.50 2.25
CA GLY A 91 13.43 -2.57 2.39
C GLY A 91 12.79 -1.21 2.11
N ILE A 92 11.66 -1.19 1.41
CA ILE A 92 10.88 0.03 1.17
C ILE A 92 9.43 -0.30 1.50
N ASP A 93 8.88 0.33 2.53
CA ASP A 93 7.48 0.13 2.92
C ASP A 93 6.59 1.26 2.42
N GLU A 94 5.31 0.94 2.25
CA GLU A 94 4.24 1.87 1.84
C GLU A 94 4.56 2.63 0.53
N ALA A 95 5.13 1.91 -0.42
CA ALA A 95 5.75 2.48 -1.61
C ALA A 95 4.79 3.23 -2.54
N GLN A 96 3.48 2.98 -2.43
CA GLN A 96 2.46 3.70 -3.20
C GLN A 96 2.44 5.21 -2.91
N PHE A 97 3.03 5.66 -1.80
CA PHE A 97 3.08 7.07 -1.41
C PHE A 97 4.39 7.78 -1.84
N PHE A 98 5.34 7.07 -2.44
CA PHE A 98 6.49 7.72 -3.08
C PHE A 98 6.12 8.34 -4.43
N ASP A 99 6.96 9.27 -4.87
CA ASP A 99 6.98 9.77 -6.24
C ASP A 99 7.38 8.69 -7.26
N ASP A 100 7.15 8.95 -8.55
CA ASP A 100 7.45 8.00 -9.62
C ASP A 100 8.95 7.69 -9.79
N GLU A 101 9.84 8.54 -9.25
CA GLU A 101 11.28 8.34 -9.31
C GLU A 101 11.71 7.09 -8.52
N ILE A 102 10.89 6.60 -7.58
CA ILE A 102 11.17 5.37 -6.82
C ILE A 102 11.46 4.17 -7.72
N VAL A 103 10.86 4.10 -8.91
CA VAL A 103 11.11 3.02 -9.87
C VAL A 103 12.57 3.04 -10.32
N ALA A 104 13.07 4.22 -10.71
CA ALA A 104 14.47 4.40 -11.11
C ALA A 104 15.43 4.15 -9.93
N VAL A 105 15.06 4.59 -8.72
CA VAL A 105 15.83 4.33 -7.49
C VAL A 105 16.00 2.83 -7.26
N CYS A 106 14.91 2.05 -7.33
CA CYS A 106 14.96 0.61 -7.12
C CYS A 106 15.84 -0.09 -8.17
N ASN A 107 15.70 0.30 -9.44
CA ASN A 107 16.52 -0.25 -10.53
C ASN A 107 18.00 0.06 -10.31
N ASP A 108 18.35 1.28 -9.95
CA ASP A 108 19.75 1.65 -9.76
C ASP A 108 20.39 0.97 -8.55
N LEU A 109 19.63 0.72 -7.48
CA LEU A 109 20.10 -0.09 -6.36
C LEU A 109 20.30 -1.57 -6.78
N ALA A 110 19.34 -2.16 -7.49
CA ALA A 110 19.45 -3.52 -8.00
C ALA A 110 20.64 -3.68 -8.96
N ASN A 111 20.84 -2.72 -9.87
CA ASN A 111 21.98 -2.69 -10.79
C ASN A 111 23.33 -2.60 -10.08
N ARG A 112 23.37 -2.14 -8.83
CA ARG A 112 24.57 -2.08 -7.98
C ARG A 112 24.82 -3.37 -7.18
N GLY A 113 24.03 -4.41 -7.36
CA GLY A 113 24.16 -5.66 -6.59
C GLY A 113 23.24 -5.75 -5.37
N ILE A 114 22.42 -4.73 -5.09
CA ILE A 114 21.61 -4.65 -3.87
C ILE A 114 20.29 -5.38 -4.07
N ARG A 115 19.89 -6.20 -3.09
CA ARG A 115 18.55 -6.79 -3.06
C ARG A 115 17.54 -5.75 -2.56
N VAL A 116 16.58 -5.37 -3.40
CA VAL A 116 15.55 -4.38 -3.06
C VAL A 116 14.21 -5.08 -2.82
N ILE A 117 13.60 -4.88 -1.66
CA ILE A 117 12.30 -5.46 -1.31
C ILE A 117 11.32 -4.31 -1.06
N VAL A 118 10.31 -4.20 -1.90
CA VAL A 118 9.33 -3.12 -1.90
C VAL A 118 7.97 -3.66 -1.46
N ALA A 119 7.32 -3.01 -0.51
CA ALA A 119 5.97 -3.32 -0.07
C ALA A 119 5.04 -2.12 -0.30
N GLY A 120 3.84 -2.38 -0.81
CA GLY A 120 2.86 -1.31 -1.04
C GLY A 120 1.49 -1.77 -1.51
N LEU A 121 0.50 -0.90 -1.38
CA LEU A 121 -0.85 -1.14 -1.90
C LEU A 121 -0.84 -1.14 -3.43
N ASP A 122 -1.29 -2.22 -4.06
CA ASP A 122 -1.38 -2.28 -5.52
C ASP A 122 -2.53 -1.44 -6.08
N MET A 123 -3.58 -1.25 -5.29
CA MET A 123 -4.77 -0.47 -5.67
C MET A 123 -5.20 0.50 -4.59
N ASP A 124 -5.78 1.63 -5.00
CA ASP A 124 -6.46 2.57 -4.14
C ASP A 124 -7.84 2.03 -3.69
N PHE A 125 -8.54 2.77 -2.84
CA PHE A 125 -9.86 2.36 -2.35
C PHE A 125 -10.95 2.31 -3.43
N LYS A 126 -10.72 2.95 -4.59
CA LYS A 126 -11.60 2.92 -5.77
C LYS A 126 -11.28 1.74 -6.69
N GLY A 127 -10.25 0.95 -6.38
CA GLY A 127 -9.81 -0.18 -7.17
C GLY A 127 -8.96 0.20 -8.39
N ASN A 128 -8.44 1.43 -8.42
CA ASN A 128 -7.49 1.86 -9.46
C ASN A 128 -6.06 1.51 -9.03
N PRO A 129 -5.14 1.29 -9.98
CA PRO A 129 -3.72 1.14 -9.64
C PRO A 129 -3.18 2.33 -8.83
N PHE A 130 -2.40 2.08 -7.78
CA PHE A 130 -1.99 3.13 -6.83
C PHE A 130 -0.53 3.55 -7.03
N GLY A 131 -0.35 4.81 -7.44
CA GLY A 131 0.96 5.48 -7.44
C GLY A 131 1.96 4.73 -8.32
N PRO A 132 3.23 4.59 -7.89
CA PRO A 132 4.28 3.93 -8.68
C PRO A 132 4.21 2.40 -8.66
N MET A 133 3.30 1.80 -7.88
CA MET A 133 3.25 0.34 -7.70
C MET A 133 3.10 -0.47 -9.00
N PRO A 134 2.31 -0.03 -10.01
CA PRO A 134 2.20 -0.77 -11.27
C PRO A 134 3.53 -0.85 -12.03
N ALA A 135 4.28 0.25 -12.04
CA ALA A 135 5.59 0.30 -12.69
C ALA A 135 6.62 -0.54 -11.91
N LEU A 136 6.63 -0.44 -10.58
CA LEU A 136 7.46 -1.29 -9.71
C LEU A 136 7.19 -2.79 -9.95
N MET A 137 5.93 -3.20 -10.04
CA MET A 137 5.56 -4.58 -10.35
C MET A 137 6.02 -5.02 -11.74
N ALA A 138 6.02 -4.11 -12.72
CA ALA A 138 6.42 -4.42 -14.09
C ALA A 138 7.95 -4.59 -14.23
N THR A 139 8.74 -3.86 -13.45
CA THR A 139 10.21 -3.91 -13.50
C THR A 139 10.83 -4.93 -12.55
N ALA A 140 10.05 -5.53 -11.64
CA ALA A 140 10.58 -6.44 -10.63
C ALA A 140 10.74 -7.88 -11.12
N GLU A 141 11.84 -8.52 -10.69
CA GLU A 141 12.09 -9.94 -10.94
C GLU A 141 11.09 -10.83 -10.20
N TYR A 142 10.62 -10.40 -9.02
CA TYR A 142 9.67 -11.16 -8.22
C TYR A 142 8.50 -10.29 -7.77
N VAL A 143 7.29 -10.72 -8.08
CA VAL A 143 6.06 -10.08 -7.60
C VAL A 143 5.25 -11.07 -6.76
N THR A 144 5.06 -10.74 -5.48
CA THR A 144 4.25 -11.50 -4.53
C THR A 144 3.00 -10.71 -4.19
N LYS A 145 1.85 -11.16 -4.68
CA LYS A 145 0.56 -10.57 -4.29
C LYS A 145 -0.03 -11.31 -3.08
N VAL A 146 0.00 -10.66 -1.93
CA VAL A 146 -0.59 -11.19 -0.68
C VAL A 146 -2.06 -10.78 -0.57
N HIS A 147 -2.85 -11.62 0.10
CA HIS A 147 -4.29 -11.46 0.19
C HIS A 147 -4.76 -11.43 1.64
N ALA A 148 -5.64 -10.48 1.94
CA ALA A 148 -6.38 -10.48 3.20
C ALA A 148 -7.57 -11.47 3.12
N VAL A 149 -8.27 -11.64 4.23
CA VAL A 149 -9.53 -12.39 4.30
C VAL A 149 -10.70 -11.41 4.23
N CYS A 150 -11.66 -11.66 3.35
CA CYS A 150 -12.83 -10.82 3.18
C CYS A 150 -13.74 -10.87 4.41
N THR A 151 -14.00 -9.71 5.03
CA THR A 151 -14.86 -9.59 6.23
C THR A 151 -16.32 -9.98 5.95
N HIS A 152 -16.79 -9.87 4.70
CA HIS A 152 -18.16 -10.21 4.32
C HIS A 152 -18.36 -11.68 3.92
N THR A 153 -17.31 -12.35 3.44
CA THR A 153 -17.48 -13.63 2.73
C THR A 153 -16.46 -14.71 3.11
N GLY A 154 -15.40 -14.41 3.86
CA GLY A 154 -14.30 -15.35 4.14
C GLY A 154 -13.37 -15.65 2.95
N ASN A 155 -13.80 -15.37 1.70
CA ASN A 155 -12.95 -15.46 0.50
C ASN A 155 -11.71 -14.55 0.55
N LEU A 156 -10.75 -14.80 -0.36
CA LEU A 156 -9.63 -13.89 -0.58
C LEU A 156 -10.11 -12.47 -0.90
N ALA A 157 -9.55 -11.50 -0.17
CA ALA A 157 -9.79 -10.09 -0.38
C ALA A 157 -8.71 -9.47 -1.27
N HIS A 158 -9.18 -8.61 -2.16
CA HIS A 158 -8.35 -7.89 -3.12
C HIS A 158 -8.51 -6.37 -3.01
N TYR A 159 -9.58 -5.89 -2.36
CA TYR A 159 -9.93 -4.48 -2.32
C TYR A 159 -9.86 -3.96 -0.90
N SER A 160 -9.34 -2.75 -0.74
CA SER A 160 -9.45 -1.96 0.49
C SER A 160 -10.71 -1.11 0.40
N PHE A 161 -11.83 -1.62 0.91
CA PHE A 161 -13.10 -0.88 0.87
C PHE A 161 -13.11 0.20 1.95
N ARG A 162 -13.40 1.44 1.56
CA ARG A 162 -13.49 2.57 2.49
C ARG A 162 -14.92 2.77 3.00
N LYS A 163 -15.08 2.64 4.31
CA LYS A 163 -16.35 2.82 5.02
C LYS A 163 -16.79 4.29 5.04
N ALA A 164 -15.87 5.23 5.22
CA ALA A 164 -16.16 6.66 5.32
C ALA A 164 -16.72 7.27 4.01
N GLN A 165 -17.56 8.31 4.14
CA GLN A 165 -18.15 9.07 3.03
C GLN A 165 -17.28 10.30 2.64
N ASN A 166 -15.98 10.10 2.39
CA ASN A 166 -15.12 11.16 1.87
C ASN A 166 -14.31 10.62 0.69
N ASP A 167 -14.15 11.42 -0.36
CA ASP A 167 -13.46 11.06 -1.61
C ASP A 167 -11.97 11.40 -1.63
N LYS A 168 -11.40 11.96 -0.54
CA LYS A 168 -9.95 12.25 -0.44
C LYS A 168 -9.11 11.01 -0.76
N LEU A 169 -8.25 11.07 -1.78
CA LEU A 169 -7.44 9.94 -2.24
C LEU A 169 -6.50 9.41 -1.15
N VAL A 170 -5.91 10.32 -0.36
CA VAL A 170 -5.05 10.00 0.78
C VAL A 170 -5.84 10.20 2.07
N MET A 171 -6.16 9.10 2.73
CA MET A 171 -6.61 9.10 4.12
C MET A 171 -5.80 8.03 4.84
N LEU A 172 -4.90 8.50 5.69
CA LEU A 172 -4.15 7.68 6.62
C LEU A 172 -5.14 7.17 7.67
N GLY A 173 -5.69 5.98 7.43
CA GLY A 173 -6.75 5.39 8.23
C GLY A 173 -6.43 3.97 8.65
N GLU A 174 -6.84 3.61 9.86
CA GLU A 174 -6.73 2.26 10.40
C GLU A 174 -7.97 1.40 10.07
N THR A 175 -8.16 0.29 10.80
CA THR A 175 -9.30 -0.65 10.70
C THR A 175 -10.68 0.00 10.82
N GLN A 176 -10.78 1.18 11.44
CA GLN A 176 -12.05 1.89 11.57
C GLN A 176 -12.55 2.48 10.25
N GLU A 177 -11.66 2.72 9.29
CA GLU A 177 -12.00 3.39 8.04
C GLU A 177 -12.02 2.46 6.83
N TYR A 178 -11.27 1.36 6.90
CA TYR A 178 -11.13 0.40 5.81
C TYR A 178 -11.45 -1.02 6.24
N GLU A 179 -11.96 -1.80 5.30
CA GLU A 179 -12.09 -3.25 5.44
C GLU A 179 -11.66 -3.98 4.15
N PRO A 180 -11.04 -5.17 4.27
CA PRO A 180 -10.63 -5.95 3.11
C PRO A 180 -11.83 -6.71 2.54
N LEU A 181 -12.13 -6.51 1.26
CA LEU A 181 -13.24 -7.19 0.57
C LEU A 181 -12.80 -8.02 -0.63
N SER A 182 -13.50 -9.14 -0.83
CA SER A 182 -13.46 -9.90 -2.08
C SER A 182 -14.11 -9.08 -3.19
N ARG A 183 -13.77 -9.39 -4.45
CA ARG A 183 -14.27 -8.66 -5.63
C ARG A 183 -15.80 -8.50 -5.61
N ALA A 184 -16.53 -9.59 -5.42
CA ALA A 184 -17.98 -9.57 -5.40
C ALA A 184 -18.54 -8.75 -4.23
N ALA A 185 -17.94 -8.86 -3.04
CA ALA A 185 -18.36 -8.09 -1.87
C ALA A 185 -18.11 -6.58 -2.07
N TYR A 186 -16.97 -6.21 -2.65
CA TYR A 186 -16.60 -4.83 -2.97
C TYR A 186 -17.62 -4.17 -3.91
N PHE A 187 -17.93 -4.80 -5.05
CA PHE A 187 -18.88 -4.24 -6.01
C PHE A 187 -20.30 -4.14 -5.43
N LYS A 188 -20.73 -5.12 -4.62
CA LYS A 188 -22.03 -5.06 -3.92
C LYS A 188 -22.07 -3.93 -2.90
N ALA A 189 -21.01 -3.76 -2.11
CA ALA A 189 -20.92 -2.69 -1.10
C ALA A 189 -20.91 -1.31 -1.75
N ASN A 190 -20.16 -1.12 -2.84
CA ASN A 190 -20.15 0.13 -3.60
C ASN A 190 -21.52 0.46 -4.21
N LYS A 191 -22.22 -0.54 -4.77
CA LYS A 191 -23.57 -0.34 -5.32
C LYS A 191 -24.55 0.14 -4.24
N LYS A 192 -24.55 -0.53 -3.08
CA LYS A 192 -25.38 -0.12 -1.92
C LYS A 192 -25.06 1.31 -1.47
N LYS A 193 -23.77 1.65 -1.37
CA LYS A 193 -23.31 2.99 -1.00
C LYS A 193 -23.80 4.06 -1.98
N GLN A 194 -23.77 3.76 -3.28
CA GLN A 194 -24.30 4.68 -4.32
C GLN A 194 -25.82 4.85 -4.20
N GLU A 195 -26.56 3.78 -3.95
CA GLU A 195 -28.01 3.82 -3.71
C GLU A 195 -28.36 4.66 -2.46
N GLU A 196 -27.63 4.49 -1.36
CA GLU A 196 -27.80 5.27 -0.12
C GLU A 196 -27.50 6.77 -0.33
N ILE A 197 -26.44 7.08 -1.09
CA ILE A 197 -26.09 8.48 -1.42
C ILE A 197 -27.19 9.11 -2.30
N ALA A 198 -27.72 8.37 -3.28
CA ALA A 198 -28.79 8.85 -4.15
C ALA A 198 -30.08 9.14 -3.35
N LEU A 199 -30.46 8.24 -2.44
CA LEU A 199 -31.60 8.42 -1.54
C LEU A 199 -31.42 9.63 -0.61
N THR A 200 -30.21 9.83 -0.08
CA THR A 200 -29.89 10.97 0.79
C THR A 200 -30.02 12.30 0.04
N LYS A 201 -29.53 12.37 -1.21
CA LYS A 201 -29.67 13.57 -2.05
C LYS A 201 -31.12 13.90 -2.36
N GLN A 202 -31.92 12.90 -2.73
CA GLN A 202 -33.36 13.08 -2.97
C GLN A 202 -34.10 13.57 -1.72
N ASN A 203 -33.76 13.06 -0.54
CA ASN A 203 -34.35 13.50 0.73
C ASN A 203 -33.95 14.92 1.14
N ILE A 204 -32.78 15.40 0.70
CA ILE A 204 -32.33 16.78 0.93
C ILE A 204 -33.06 17.71 -0.04
N GLU A 205 -33.14 17.35 -1.32
CA GLU A 205 -33.88 18.13 -2.34
C GLU A 205 -35.36 18.27 -1.98
N SER A 206 -36.02 17.20 -1.54
CA SER A 206 -37.42 17.27 -1.10
C SER A 206 -37.62 18.16 0.12
N LYS A 207 -36.72 18.12 1.11
CA LYS A 207 -36.77 19.00 2.28
C LYS A 207 -36.54 20.47 1.94
N ILE A 208 -35.68 20.77 0.97
CA ILE A 208 -35.46 22.14 0.50
C ILE A 208 -36.73 22.67 -0.17
N ILE A 209 -37.34 21.88 -1.07
CA ILE A 209 -38.59 22.23 -1.75
C ILE A 209 -39.72 22.47 -0.74
N ASP A 210 -39.90 21.60 0.25
CA ASP A 210 -40.92 21.77 1.29
C ASP A 210 -40.67 23.03 2.16
N SER A 211 -39.41 23.39 2.40
CA SER A 211 -39.06 24.60 3.16
C SER A 211 -39.30 25.89 2.39
N GLU A 212 -39.12 25.87 1.06
CA GLU A 212 -39.39 27.02 0.17
C GLU A 212 -40.91 27.24 0.00
N LEU A 213 -41.69 26.17 -0.21
CA LEU A 213 -43.16 26.22 -0.30
C LEU A 213 -43.82 26.64 1.02
N GLY A 214 -43.25 26.26 2.17
CA GLY A 214 -43.73 26.70 3.49
C GLY A 214 -43.57 28.21 3.75
N SER A 215 -42.66 28.88 3.03
CA SER A 215 -42.40 30.32 3.17
C SER A 215 -43.30 31.21 2.30
N GLU A 216 -43.90 30.66 1.23
CA GLU A 216 -44.83 31.39 0.34
C GLU A 216 -46.28 31.42 0.85
N ILE A 217 -46.67 30.52 1.75
CA ILE A 217 -48.05 30.42 2.27
C ILE A 217 -48.32 31.40 3.45
N GLN A 218 -47.30 32.13 3.92
CA GLN A 218 -47.43 33.12 5.01
C GLN A 218 -47.42 34.60 4.57
N LYS A 219 -47.57 34.90 3.28
CA LYS A 219 -47.82 36.26 2.77
C LYS A 219 -49.22 36.37 2.18
#